data_AF-A0AAW1J2D9-F1
#
_entry.id   AF-A0AAW1J2D9-F1
#
_cell.length_a   1.000
_cell.length_b   1.000
_cell.length_c   1.000
_cell.angle_alpha   90.00
_cell.angle_beta   90.00
_cell.angle_gamma   90.00
#
_symmetry.space_group_name_H-M   'P 1'
#
loop_
_entity.id
_entity.type
_entity.pdbx_description
1 polymer ?
#
loop_
_entity_poly.entity_id
_entity_poly.type
_entity_poly.pdbx_seq_one_letter_code
_entity_poly.pdbx_strand_id
1 'polypeptide(L)'
;MLTKCVKGETAVERMIAVVAWTVSTLRPLMFGVVPYNPILGETHHASKSTLNVLLEQVSHHPPVSALHATDDTNQIELLWCQYAVPKFYGAKVETVVHGKRKLNLVQRGESYVMNSPKLLIRLLPKPGVDWVGNVKIMCEETCLEAELSYKSASFFGFGGSNRIVKGKIIDSSSSNTLYEITGHWDRTVHIKDTTDGKTKVLYDAKDVISDLPTPTLKDPEGVWPSESAVVWAELSKAILSKDWDKAREAKLAVEEKERELLRQRKSMAENWVPKHFDLCYSIENGWECSPKQKTVPPAPIVFST
;
A
#
# COMPACT_ATOMS: atom_id res chain seq x y z
N MET A 1 -5.84 -7.12 11.84
CA MET A 1 -4.37 -7.27 11.90
C MET A 1 -3.70 -6.05 12.52
N LEU A 2 -3.91 -4.84 12.00
CA LEU A 2 -3.27 -3.61 12.50
C LEU A 2 -3.40 -3.38 14.01
N THR A 3 -4.58 -3.57 14.60
CA THR A 3 -4.77 -3.45 16.07
C THR A 3 -3.92 -4.43 16.89
N LYS A 4 -3.54 -5.59 16.32
CA LYS A 4 -2.63 -6.54 17.01
C LYS A 4 -1.23 -5.95 17.21
N CYS A 5 -0.81 -5.02 16.35
CA CYS A 5 0.51 -4.35 16.46
C CYS A 5 0.63 -3.55 17.77
N VAL A 6 -0.45 -2.97 18.28
CA VAL A 6 -0.43 -2.20 19.54
C VAL A 6 -0.52 -3.11 20.78
N LYS A 7 -1.21 -4.25 20.63
CA LYS A 7 -1.52 -5.17 21.74
C LYS A 7 -0.33 -6.00 22.21
N GLY A 8 0.73 -6.15 21.41
CA GLY A 8 1.94 -6.87 21.83
C GLY A 8 2.58 -6.22 23.06
N GLU A 9 2.89 -7.02 24.08
CA GLU A 9 3.43 -6.54 25.35
C GLU A 9 4.93 -6.25 25.21
N THR A 10 5.64 -7.12 24.50
CA THR A 10 7.07 -6.95 24.20
C THR A 10 7.31 -6.32 22.83
N ALA A 11 8.47 -5.68 22.65
CA ALA A 11 8.87 -5.13 21.34
C ALA A 11 8.92 -6.21 20.25
N VAL A 12 9.37 -7.41 20.60
CA VAL A 12 9.41 -8.57 19.70
C VAL A 12 8.02 -8.99 19.25
N GLU A 13 7.05 -9.08 20.16
CA GLU A 13 5.67 -9.41 19.81
C GLU A 13 5.04 -8.38 18.88
N ARG A 14 5.32 -7.09 19.13
CA ARG A 14 4.87 -6.01 18.25
C ARG A 14 5.51 -6.10 16.87
N MET A 15 6.82 -6.33 16.78
CA MET A 15 7.50 -6.56 15.49
C MET A 15 6.90 -7.75 14.74
N ILE A 16 6.65 -8.89 15.41
CA ILE A 16 5.98 -10.05 14.81
C ILE A 16 4.60 -9.66 14.24
N ALA A 17 3.82 -8.88 15.00
CA ALA A 17 2.51 -8.41 14.56
C ALA A 17 2.61 -7.43 13.37
N VAL A 18 3.61 -6.54 13.36
CA VAL A 18 3.88 -5.61 12.24
C VAL A 18 4.28 -6.37 10.98
N VAL A 19 5.11 -7.41 11.09
CA VAL A 19 5.43 -8.31 9.97
C VAL A 19 4.16 -8.97 9.45
N ALA A 20 3.35 -9.55 10.33
CA ALA A 20 2.10 -10.21 9.94
C ALA A 20 1.13 -9.23 9.24
N TRP A 21 1.00 -8.00 9.77
CA TRP A 21 0.22 -6.95 9.14
C TRP A 21 0.78 -6.56 7.76
N THR A 22 2.10 -6.43 7.62
CA THR A 22 2.75 -6.08 6.35
C THR A 22 2.54 -7.15 5.28
N VAL A 23 2.63 -8.43 5.63
CA VAL A 23 2.27 -9.53 4.71
C VAL A 23 0.79 -9.44 4.33
N SER A 24 -0.07 -9.15 5.32
CA SER A 24 -1.51 -9.04 5.12
C SER A 24 -1.96 -7.87 4.23
N THR A 25 -1.08 -6.93 3.86
CA THR A 25 -1.43 -5.86 2.92
C THR A 25 -1.32 -6.30 1.46
N LEU A 26 -0.67 -7.44 1.17
CA LEU A 26 -0.57 -7.95 -0.20
C LEU A 26 -1.90 -8.52 -0.66
N ARG A 27 -2.22 -8.30 -1.93
CA ARG A 27 -3.42 -8.83 -2.58
C ARG A 27 -3.04 -9.56 -3.85
N PRO A 28 -3.66 -10.73 -4.14
CA PRO A 28 -3.61 -11.32 -5.46
C PRO A 28 -4.16 -10.35 -6.49
N LEU A 29 -3.44 -10.16 -7.58
CA LEU A 29 -3.82 -9.27 -8.66
C LEU A 29 -4.27 -10.08 -9.88
N MET A 30 -5.27 -9.56 -10.60
CA MET A 30 -5.73 -10.13 -11.85
C MET A 30 -4.87 -9.62 -13.01
N PHE A 31 -4.35 -10.54 -13.82
CA PHE A 31 -3.64 -10.17 -15.04
C PHE A 31 -4.57 -9.44 -16.01
N GLY A 32 -4.06 -8.37 -16.63
CA GLY A 32 -4.83 -7.55 -17.57
C GLY A 32 -5.67 -6.44 -16.93
N VAL A 33 -5.70 -6.35 -15.60
CA VAL A 33 -6.35 -5.24 -14.88
C VAL A 33 -5.28 -4.32 -14.31
N VAL A 34 -5.37 -3.04 -14.64
CA VAL A 34 -4.52 -1.98 -14.10
C VAL A 34 -5.40 -0.94 -13.40
N PRO A 35 -4.95 -0.36 -12.28
CA PRO A 35 -5.68 0.74 -11.65
C PRO A 35 -5.71 1.97 -12.58
N TYR A 36 -6.69 2.85 -12.36
CA TYR A 36 -6.67 4.17 -13.00
C TYR A 36 -5.44 4.95 -12.54
N ASN A 37 -4.89 5.78 -13.41
CA ASN A 37 -3.82 6.70 -13.05
C ASN A 37 -4.46 7.94 -12.42
N PRO A 38 -4.31 8.19 -11.10
CA PRO A 38 -5.03 9.27 -10.45
C PRO A 38 -4.69 10.64 -11.04
N ILE A 39 -5.68 11.52 -11.15
CA ILE A 39 -5.46 12.91 -11.55
C ILE A 39 -4.81 13.69 -10.41
N LEU A 40 -4.19 14.84 -10.71
CA LEU A 40 -3.56 15.64 -9.68
C LEU A 40 -4.60 16.18 -8.69
N GLY A 41 -4.35 16.02 -7.39
CA GLY A 41 -5.29 16.41 -6.35
C GLY A 41 -6.48 15.47 -6.16
N GLU A 42 -6.51 14.33 -6.87
CA GLU A 42 -7.46 13.26 -6.58
C GLU A 42 -7.27 12.74 -5.15
N THR A 43 -8.38 12.51 -4.44
CA THR A 43 -8.38 12.06 -3.05
C THR A 43 -9.09 10.74 -2.90
N HIS A 44 -8.75 9.96 -1.86
CA HIS A 44 -9.58 8.85 -1.40
C HIS A 44 -9.73 8.91 0.12
N HIS A 45 -10.95 9.16 0.62
CA HIS A 45 -11.25 9.29 2.04
C HIS A 45 -12.21 8.19 2.49
N ALA A 46 -11.72 7.30 3.35
CA ALA A 46 -12.52 6.17 3.84
C ALA A 46 -12.24 5.82 5.30
N SER A 47 -13.25 5.25 5.97
CA SER A 47 -13.19 4.84 7.37
C SER A 47 -13.52 3.36 7.54
N LYS A 48 -12.85 2.70 8.50
CA LYS A 48 -13.20 1.36 8.97
C LYS A 48 -13.07 1.31 10.49
N SER A 49 -14.19 1.11 11.18
CA SER A 49 -14.25 1.19 12.65
C SER A 49 -13.67 2.54 13.12
N THR A 50 -12.56 2.54 13.87
CA THR A 50 -11.92 3.74 14.41
C THR A 50 -10.78 4.26 13.53
N LEU A 51 -10.41 3.53 12.48
CA LEU A 51 -9.35 3.92 11.54
C LEU A 51 -9.93 4.78 10.42
N ASN A 52 -9.44 6.00 10.29
CA ASN A 52 -9.76 6.92 9.19
C ASN A 52 -8.56 7.05 8.27
N VAL A 53 -8.78 7.00 6.95
CA VAL A 53 -7.73 6.96 5.93
C VAL A 53 -8.00 8.03 4.88
N LEU A 54 -6.99 8.84 4.58
CA LEU A 54 -7.02 9.85 3.54
C LEU A 54 -5.81 9.68 2.61
N LEU A 55 -6.07 9.60 1.32
CA LEU A 55 -5.07 9.65 0.26
C LEU A 55 -5.22 10.92 -0.56
N GLU A 56 -4.11 11.41 -1.10
CA GLU A 56 -4.08 12.46 -2.12
C GLU A 56 -3.02 12.16 -3.19
N GLN A 57 -3.35 12.39 -4.46
CA GLN A 57 -2.37 12.40 -5.55
C GLN A 57 -1.64 13.76 -5.55
N VAL A 58 -0.52 13.82 -4.84
CA VAL A 58 0.24 15.06 -4.57
C VAL A 58 1.12 15.50 -5.75
N SER A 59 1.42 14.60 -6.69
CA SER A 59 2.11 14.92 -7.95
C SER A 59 1.66 13.98 -9.07
N HIS A 60 1.69 14.44 -10.32
CA HIS A 60 1.31 13.64 -11.50
C HIS A 60 2.51 13.30 -12.41
N HIS A 61 3.55 14.14 -12.41
CA HIS A 61 4.77 13.94 -13.20
C HIS A 61 6.02 14.22 -12.34
N PRO A 62 6.58 13.20 -11.64
CA PRO A 62 6.13 11.81 -11.59
C PRO A 62 4.85 11.61 -10.73
N PRO A 63 4.12 10.48 -10.89
CA PRO A 63 2.90 10.23 -10.13
C PRO A 63 3.23 9.84 -8.68
N VAL A 64 3.06 10.77 -7.75
CA VAL A 64 3.30 10.56 -6.31
C VAL A 64 1.95 10.62 -5.58
N SER A 65 1.68 9.61 -4.75
CA SER A 65 0.52 9.56 -3.87
C SER A 65 0.98 9.61 -2.41
N ALA A 66 0.27 10.39 -1.61
CA ALA A 66 0.45 10.46 -0.16
C ALA A 66 -0.74 9.78 0.55
N LEU A 67 -0.49 9.17 1.70
CA LEU A 67 -1.52 8.61 2.58
C LEU A 67 -1.25 9.06 4.02
N HIS A 68 -2.31 9.48 4.70
CA HIS A 68 -2.38 9.61 6.15
C HIS A 68 -3.52 8.76 6.65
N ALA A 69 -3.30 7.96 7.68
CA ALA A 69 -4.39 7.32 8.40
C ALA A 69 -4.15 7.40 9.89
N THR A 70 -5.22 7.66 10.64
CA THR A 70 -5.18 7.71 12.11
C THR A 70 -6.28 6.88 12.72
N ASP A 71 -5.94 6.22 13.82
CA ASP A 71 -6.88 5.56 14.72
C ASP A 71 -6.61 6.11 16.13
N ASP A 72 -7.32 7.18 16.48
CA ASP A 72 -7.13 7.89 17.75
C ASP A 72 -7.49 6.99 18.95
N THR A 73 -8.38 6.00 18.75
CA THR A 73 -8.76 5.07 19.83
C THR A 73 -7.61 4.13 20.17
N ASN A 74 -6.94 3.59 19.17
CA ASN A 74 -5.81 2.67 19.37
C ASN A 74 -4.44 3.38 19.32
N GLN A 75 -4.42 4.71 19.17
CA GLN A 75 -3.22 5.54 19.07
C GLN A 75 -2.26 5.05 17.97
N ILE A 76 -2.81 4.80 16.77
CA ILE A 76 -2.06 4.36 15.58
C ILE A 76 -2.06 5.46 14.53
N GLU A 77 -0.92 5.66 13.88
CA GLU A 77 -0.80 6.51 12.70
C GLU A 77 -0.05 5.78 11.57
N LEU A 78 -0.52 5.95 10.34
CA LEU A 78 0.11 5.46 9.12
C LEU A 78 0.43 6.64 8.19
N LEU A 79 1.64 6.65 7.64
CA LEU A 79 2.10 7.67 6.70
C LEU A 79 2.78 7.04 5.51
N TRP A 80 2.27 7.27 4.30
CA TRP A 80 2.90 6.82 3.06
C TRP A 80 3.16 8.02 2.15
N CYS A 81 4.28 7.97 1.43
CA CYS A 81 4.58 8.87 0.32
C CYS A 81 5.29 8.01 -0.73
N GLN A 82 4.58 7.63 -1.79
CA GLN A 82 5.05 6.59 -2.72
C GLN A 82 4.78 6.95 -4.18
N TYR A 83 5.64 6.43 -5.05
CA TYR A 83 5.46 6.52 -6.50
C TYR A 83 5.97 5.24 -7.17
N ALA A 84 5.35 4.88 -8.29
CA ALA A 84 5.62 3.63 -8.99
C ALA A 84 6.35 3.91 -10.31
N VAL A 85 7.50 3.25 -10.53
CA VAL A 85 8.30 3.39 -11.76
C VAL A 85 8.32 2.06 -12.50
N PRO A 86 7.54 1.91 -13.59
CA PRO A 86 7.55 0.72 -14.42
C PRO A 86 8.79 0.67 -15.32
N LYS A 87 9.38 -0.52 -15.47
CA LYS A 87 10.48 -0.81 -16.40
C LYS A 87 10.13 -2.01 -17.27
N PHE A 88 10.20 -1.83 -18.58
CA PHE A 88 9.91 -2.88 -19.56
C PHE A 88 11.17 -3.64 -19.96
N TYR A 89 11.12 -4.97 -19.89
CA TYR A 89 12.23 -5.88 -20.20
C TYR A 89 11.84 -6.87 -21.32
N GLY A 90 10.99 -6.46 -22.27
CA GLY A 90 10.49 -7.34 -23.33
C GLY A 90 9.37 -8.24 -22.84
N ALA A 91 9.71 -9.42 -22.30
CA ALA A 91 8.73 -10.42 -21.88
C ALA A 91 8.07 -10.12 -20.52
N LYS A 92 8.51 -9.08 -19.81
CA LYS A 92 8.01 -8.69 -18.48
C LYS A 92 8.10 -7.18 -18.24
N VAL A 93 7.25 -6.69 -17.35
CA VAL A 93 7.32 -5.36 -16.75
C VAL A 93 7.61 -5.52 -15.26
N GLU A 94 8.62 -4.81 -14.76
CA GLU A 94 8.86 -4.69 -13.31
C GLU A 94 8.57 -3.26 -12.88
N THR A 95 7.66 -3.09 -11.93
CA THR A 95 7.34 -1.79 -11.36
C THR A 95 7.92 -1.71 -9.96
N VAL A 96 8.89 -0.80 -9.79
CA VAL A 96 9.50 -0.51 -8.50
C VAL A 96 8.65 0.56 -7.81
N VAL A 97 8.21 0.26 -6.59
CA VAL A 97 7.53 1.25 -5.74
C VAL A 97 8.58 1.93 -4.89
N HIS A 98 8.81 3.21 -5.16
CA HIS A 98 9.71 4.07 -4.42
C HIS A 98 8.97 4.78 -3.28
N GLY A 99 9.72 5.28 -2.31
CA GLY A 99 9.20 5.90 -1.10
C GLY A 99 9.05 4.93 0.07
N LYS A 100 8.63 5.46 1.21
CA LYS A 100 8.56 4.73 2.48
C LYS A 100 7.12 4.69 3.00
N ARG A 101 6.81 3.65 3.76
CA ARG A 101 5.62 3.54 4.61
C ARG A 101 6.09 3.59 6.06
N LYS A 102 5.38 4.35 6.87
CA LYS A 102 5.62 4.46 8.31
C LYS A 102 4.37 4.01 9.06
N LEU A 103 4.56 3.19 10.07
CA LEU A 103 3.56 2.83 11.07
C LEU A 103 4.05 3.32 12.43
N ASN A 104 3.35 4.29 13.01
CA ASN A 104 3.63 4.79 14.34
C ASN A 104 2.67 4.15 15.34
N LEU A 105 3.23 3.50 16.37
CA LEU A 105 2.48 3.05 17.54
C LEU A 105 2.67 4.10 18.63
N VAL A 106 1.83 5.14 18.62
CA VAL A 106 2.07 6.39 19.37
C VAL A 106 2.20 6.13 20.87
N GLN A 107 1.34 5.27 21.44
CA GLN A 107 1.41 4.91 22.86
C GLN A 107 2.68 4.15 23.25
N ARG A 108 3.30 3.44 22.30
CA ARG A 108 4.54 2.69 22.52
C ARG A 108 5.80 3.53 22.25
N GLY A 109 5.65 4.70 21.62
CA GLY A 109 6.80 5.50 21.18
C GLY A 109 7.62 4.80 20.10
N GLU A 110 7.00 3.97 19.27
CA GLU A 110 7.69 3.15 18.25
C GLU A 110 7.30 3.56 16.84
N SER A 111 8.28 3.63 15.95
CA SER A 111 8.10 3.93 14.53
C SER A 111 8.67 2.81 13.65
N TYR A 112 7.79 2.13 12.93
CA TYR A 112 8.15 1.08 11.98
C TYR A 112 8.22 1.65 10.57
N VAL A 113 9.42 1.74 10.02
CA VAL A 113 9.68 2.22 8.65
C VAL A 113 9.91 1.05 7.72
N MET A 114 9.22 1.04 6.57
CA MET A 114 9.30 -0.05 5.61
C MET A 114 9.18 0.42 4.15
N ASN A 115 9.91 -0.27 3.26
CA ASN A 115 9.74 -0.11 1.82
C ASN A 115 8.58 -1.01 1.29
N SER A 116 8.40 -1.03 -0.02
CA SER A 116 7.38 -1.85 -0.71
C SER A 116 8.02 -2.93 -1.59
N PRO A 117 7.33 -4.07 -1.81
CA PRO A 117 7.76 -5.02 -2.82
C PRO A 117 7.54 -4.42 -4.22
N LYS A 118 8.14 -5.08 -5.21
CA LYS A 118 7.99 -4.77 -6.63
C LYS A 118 6.78 -5.52 -7.19
N LEU A 119 6.10 -4.90 -8.14
CA LEU A 119 5.10 -5.57 -8.95
C LEU A 119 5.77 -6.15 -10.19
N LEU A 120 5.60 -7.44 -10.43
CA LEU A 120 6.11 -8.13 -11.61
C LEU A 120 4.93 -8.59 -12.48
N ILE A 121 4.84 -8.05 -13.69
CA ILE A 121 3.89 -8.47 -14.72
C ILE A 121 4.67 -9.27 -15.76
N ARG A 122 4.36 -10.56 -15.92
CA ARG A 122 4.92 -11.41 -16.97
C ARG A 122 3.94 -11.47 -18.14
N LEU A 123 4.44 -11.31 -19.36
CA LEU A 123 3.65 -11.39 -20.60
C LEU A 123 3.84 -12.74 -21.28
N LEU A 124 5.09 -13.23 -21.34
CA LEU A 124 5.46 -14.49 -21.99
C LEU A 124 6.37 -15.34 -21.08
N PRO A 125 6.34 -16.68 -21.20
CA PRO A 125 5.40 -17.51 -21.98
C PRO A 125 4.06 -17.70 -21.28
N LYS A 126 4.01 -17.50 -19.96
CA LYS A 126 2.79 -17.60 -19.15
C LYS A 126 2.47 -16.24 -18.52
N PRO A 127 1.39 -15.57 -18.95
CA PRO A 127 0.93 -14.35 -18.34
C PRO A 127 0.70 -14.49 -16.84
N GLY A 128 1.06 -13.47 -16.08
CA GLY A 128 0.83 -13.46 -14.64
C GLY A 128 1.28 -12.17 -13.97
N VAL A 129 0.76 -11.94 -12.77
CA VAL A 129 1.10 -10.78 -11.94
C VAL A 129 1.43 -11.28 -10.54
N ASP A 130 2.59 -10.87 -10.01
CA ASP A 130 3.02 -11.23 -8.67
C ASP A 130 3.77 -10.09 -7.97
N TRP A 131 3.79 -10.15 -6.64
CA TRP A 131 4.67 -9.34 -5.80
C TRP A 131 6.01 -10.05 -5.62
N VAL A 132 7.11 -9.33 -5.87
CA VAL A 132 8.48 -9.86 -5.78
C VAL A 132 9.44 -8.86 -5.14
N GLY A 133 10.62 -9.32 -4.75
CA GLY A 133 11.68 -8.48 -4.19
C GLY A 133 11.68 -8.45 -2.67
N ASN A 134 12.52 -7.58 -2.11
CA ASN A 134 12.78 -7.56 -0.68
C ASN A 134 12.06 -6.40 0.01
N VAL A 135 11.46 -6.69 1.16
CA VAL A 135 10.87 -5.70 2.07
C VAL A 135 11.64 -5.74 3.37
N LYS A 136 12.10 -4.57 3.81
CA LYS A 136 12.77 -4.33 5.09
C LYS A 136 11.81 -3.55 5.98
N ILE A 137 11.66 -3.97 7.23
CA ILE A 137 10.90 -3.28 8.27
C ILE A 137 11.88 -2.99 9.40
N MET A 138 12.00 -1.73 9.82
CA MET A 138 12.92 -1.32 10.88
C MET A 138 12.19 -0.50 11.92
N CYS A 139 12.46 -0.78 13.19
CA CYS A 139 12.11 0.08 14.31
C CYS A 139 13.40 0.42 15.07
N GLU A 140 13.82 1.68 14.96
CA GLU A 140 15.08 2.15 15.54
C GLU A 140 15.01 2.15 17.06
N GLU A 141 13.84 2.50 17.63
CA GLU A 141 13.63 2.62 19.07
C GLU A 141 13.78 1.27 19.80
N THR A 142 13.52 0.17 19.11
CA THR A 142 13.64 -1.19 19.67
C THR A 142 14.85 -1.95 19.14
N CYS A 143 15.64 -1.37 18.23
CA CYS A 143 16.71 -2.06 17.50
C CYS A 143 16.26 -3.34 16.78
N LEU A 144 14.98 -3.44 16.40
CA LEU A 144 14.45 -4.63 15.74
C LEU A 144 14.29 -4.39 14.24
N GLU A 145 14.61 -5.42 13.49
CA GLU A 145 14.53 -5.41 12.03
C GLU A 145 13.90 -6.70 11.52
N ALA A 146 13.07 -6.60 10.49
CA ALA A 146 12.60 -7.75 9.74
C ALA A 146 12.96 -7.62 8.26
N GLU A 147 13.50 -8.69 7.69
CA GLU A 147 13.82 -8.80 6.27
C GLU A 147 12.91 -9.86 5.64
N LEU A 148 12.13 -9.48 4.63
CA LEU A 148 11.22 -10.35 3.89
C LEU A 148 11.65 -10.39 2.42
N SER A 149 11.58 -11.57 1.80
CA SER A 149 11.90 -11.81 0.39
C SER A 149 10.72 -12.51 -0.27
N TYR A 150 10.07 -11.79 -1.19
CA TYR A 150 8.95 -12.28 -1.98
C TYR A 150 9.45 -12.84 -3.30
N LYS A 151 9.07 -14.08 -3.61
CA LYS A 151 9.50 -14.79 -4.81
C LYS A 151 8.30 -15.33 -5.58
N SER A 152 8.33 -15.11 -6.89
CA SER A 152 7.48 -15.82 -7.85
C SER A 152 8.15 -17.13 -8.29
N ALA A 153 7.38 -18.11 -8.76
CA ALA A 153 7.99 -19.35 -9.25
C ALA A 153 8.94 -19.08 -10.44
N SER A 154 9.90 -20.00 -10.58
CA SER A 154 10.89 -20.01 -11.66
C SER A 154 10.23 -20.34 -13.01
N PHE A 155 10.84 -19.80 -14.07
CA PHE A 155 10.46 -19.95 -15.48
C PHE A 155 10.44 -21.41 -15.97
N PHE A 156 11.10 -22.33 -15.27
CA PHE A 156 11.37 -23.69 -15.76
C PHE A 156 10.35 -24.78 -15.42
N GLY A 157 9.08 -24.45 -15.13
CA GLY A 157 7.96 -25.41 -15.23
C GLY A 157 7.95 -26.62 -14.27
N PHE A 158 8.99 -26.88 -13.48
CA PHE A 158 9.01 -27.95 -12.49
C PHE A 158 8.44 -27.45 -11.16
N GLY A 159 7.12 -27.59 -10.97
CA GLY A 159 6.48 -27.77 -9.64
C GLY A 159 6.77 -26.75 -8.52
N GLY A 160 7.37 -25.59 -8.82
CA GLY A 160 7.73 -24.58 -7.83
C GLY A 160 6.49 -23.87 -7.29
N SER A 161 6.35 -23.83 -5.97
CA SER A 161 5.24 -23.12 -5.35
C SER A 161 5.37 -21.61 -5.61
N ASN A 162 4.30 -21.00 -6.14
CA ASN A 162 4.25 -19.56 -6.41
C ASN A 162 4.14 -18.76 -5.10
N ARG A 163 4.41 -17.45 -5.16
CA ARG A 163 4.06 -16.50 -4.08
C ARG A 163 4.71 -16.83 -2.73
N ILE A 164 5.95 -17.32 -2.80
CA ILE A 164 6.74 -17.64 -1.61
C ILE A 164 7.13 -16.35 -0.90
N VAL A 165 7.03 -16.37 0.43
CA VAL A 165 7.69 -15.41 1.31
C VAL A 165 8.69 -16.17 2.19
N LYS A 166 9.91 -15.65 2.26
CA LYS A 166 10.93 -16.06 3.22
C LYS A 166 11.40 -14.83 3.97
N GLY A 167 11.79 -14.96 5.22
CA GLY A 167 12.32 -13.83 5.95
C GLY A 167 12.85 -14.19 7.31
N LYS A 168 13.25 -13.16 8.05
CA LYS A 168 13.74 -13.27 9.41
C LYS A 168 13.46 -12.00 10.19
N ILE A 169 13.39 -12.14 11.51
CA ILE A 169 13.41 -11.02 12.47
C ILE A 169 14.75 -11.07 13.20
N ILE A 170 15.41 -9.93 13.28
CA ILE A 170 16.78 -9.76 13.76
C ILE A 170 16.76 -8.67 14.84
N ASP A 171 17.55 -8.88 15.89
CA ASP A 171 18.01 -7.80 16.74
C ASP A 171 19.25 -7.16 16.12
N SER A 172 19.10 -5.95 15.60
CA SER A 172 20.15 -5.23 14.89
C SER A 172 21.33 -4.85 15.79
N SER A 173 21.14 -4.78 17.11
CA SER A 173 22.22 -4.48 18.05
C SER A 173 23.20 -5.65 18.21
N SER A 174 22.69 -6.88 18.17
CA SER A 174 23.47 -8.11 18.32
C SER A 174 23.69 -8.87 17.01
N SER A 175 23.02 -8.46 15.93
CA SER A 175 22.93 -9.18 14.66
C SER A 175 22.37 -10.61 14.78
N ASN A 176 21.69 -10.91 15.90
CA ASN A 176 21.13 -12.24 16.16
C ASN A 176 19.78 -12.40 15.46
N THR A 177 19.62 -13.51 14.74
CA THR A 177 18.32 -13.89 14.17
C THR A 177 17.44 -14.51 15.25
N LEU A 178 16.34 -13.84 15.58
CA LEU A 178 15.38 -14.26 16.60
C LEU A 178 14.31 -15.20 16.02
N TYR A 179 13.88 -14.93 14.78
CA TYR A 179 12.82 -15.71 14.14
C TYR A 179 13.10 -15.90 12.65
N GLU A 180 12.66 -17.04 12.12
CA GLU A 180 12.61 -17.34 10.69
C GLU A 180 11.17 -17.34 10.20
N ILE A 181 10.92 -16.79 9.01
CA ILE A 181 9.59 -16.66 8.40
C ILE A 181 9.59 -17.43 7.09
N THR A 182 8.59 -18.29 6.89
CA THR A 182 8.44 -19.07 5.67
C THR A 182 6.97 -19.29 5.31
N GLY A 183 6.66 -19.40 4.02
CA GLY A 183 5.35 -19.82 3.57
C GLY A 183 4.92 -19.12 2.28
N HIS A 184 3.62 -18.93 2.14
CA HIS A 184 2.97 -18.36 0.96
C HIS A 184 2.11 -17.17 1.38
N TRP A 185 2.39 -15.99 0.85
CA TRP A 185 1.68 -14.76 1.26
C TRP A 185 0.20 -14.75 0.83
N ASP A 186 -0.19 -15.61 -0.10
CA ASP A 186 -1.58 -15.83 -0.51
C ASP A 186 -2.23 -17.07 0.13
N ARG A 187 -1.54 -17.73 1.05
CA ARG A 187 -2.04 -18.87 1.85
C ARG A 187 -1.59 -18.67 3.29
N THR A 188 -0.87 -19.64 3.86
CA THR A 188 -0.36 -19.58 5.23
C THR A 188 1.12 -19.20 5.26
N VAL A 189 1.47 -18.32 6.18
CA VAL A 189 2.84 -17.94 6.54
C VAL A 189 3.09 -18.34 7.97
N HIS A 190 4.25 -18.94 8.21
CA HIS A 190 4.68 -19.46 9.49
C HIS A 190 5.87 -18.65 10.00
N ILE A 191 5.99 -18.60 11.31
CA ILE A 191 7.15 -18.03 12.01
C ILE A 191 7.70 -19.08 12.97
N LYS A 192 9.02 -19.26 12.94
CA LYS A 192 9.75 -20.20 13.77
C LYS A 192 10.68 -19.44 14.70
N ASP A 193 10.61 -19.72 15.99
CA ASP A 193 11.56 -19.22 16.99
C ASP A 193 12.90 -19.96 16.84
N THR A 194 14.01 -19.23 16.78
CA THR A 194 15.33 -19.84 16.61
C THR A 194 15.89 -20.43 17.90
N THR A 195 15.37 -20.02 19.07
CA THR A 195 15.84 -20.46 20.38
C THR A 195 15.31 -21.84 20.75
N ASP A 196 14.00 -22.07 20.57
CA ASP A 196 13.36 -23.35 20.93
C ASP A 196 12.86 -24.15 19.72
N GLY A 197 12.97 -23.60 18.51
CA GLY A 197 12.58 -24.25 17.27
C GLY A 197 11.07 -24.34 17.03
N LYS A 198 10.23 -23.82 17.93
CA LYS A 198 8.77 -23.89 17.80
C LYS A 198 8.30 -23.03 16.64
N THR A 199 7.36 -23.58 15.88
CA THR A 199 6.77 -22.94 14.71
C THR A 199 5.29 -22.66 14.98
N LYS A 200 4.83 -21.45 14.66
CA LYS A 200 3.44 -21.02 14.77
C LYS A 200 2.97 -20.37 13.47
N VAL A 201 1.66 -20.35 13.25
CA VAL A 201 1.06 -19.61 12.13
C VAL A 201 1.18 -18.11 12.41
N LEU A 202 1.80 -17.38 11.49
CA LEU A 202 1.96 -15.92 11.55
C LEU A 202 0.77 -15.21 10.88
N TYR A 203 0.34 -15.75 9.75
CA TYR A 203 -0.71 -15.17 8.91
C TYR A 203 -1.38 -16.29 8.10
N ASP A 204 -2.70 -16.23 7.98
CA ASP A 204 -3.47 -17.04 7.04
C ASP A 204 -4.30 -16.13 6.14
N ALA A 205 -4.12 -16.26 4.82
CA ALA A 205 -4.81 -15.47 3.83
C ALA A 205 -6.33 -15.68 3.85
N LYS A 206 -6.80 -16.87 4.24
CA LYS A 206 -8.24 -17.15 4.31
C LYS A 206 -8.92 -16.25 5.34
N ASP A 207 -8.27 -15.99 6.47
CA ASP A 207 -8.81 -15.17 7.57
C ASP A 207 -8.81 -13.67 7.25
N VAL A 208 -8.08 -13.24 6.21
CA VAL A 208 -7.88 -11.82 5.90
C VAL A 208 -8.52 -11.42 4.57
N ILE A 209 -8.59 -12.33 3.60
CA ILE A 209 -9.02 -12.01 2.22
C ILE A 209 -10.49 -12.40 1.97
N SER A 210 -10.99 -13.46 2.58
CA SER A 210 -12.27 -14.08 2.18
C SER A 210 -13.51 -13.22 2.47
N ASP A 211 -13.45 -12.36 3.49
CA ASP A 211 -14.61 -11.60 3.99
C ASP A 211 -14.34 -10.07 4.00
N LEU A 212 -13.72 -9.55 2.94
CA LEU A 212 -13.51 -8.11 2.84
C LEU A 212 -14.86 -7.39 2.59
N PRO A 213 -15.25 -6.45 3.47
CA PRO A 213 -16.52 -5.75 3.35
C PRO A 213 -16.50 -4.84 2.12
N THR A 214 -17.64 -4.80 1.42
CA THR A 214 -17.86 -3.77 0.40
C THR A 214 -18.11 -2.43 1.11
N PRO A 215 -17.39 -1.36 0.75
CA PRO A 215 -17.61 -0.05 1.35
C PRO A 215 -19.01 0.47 1.01
N THR A 216 -19.58 1.24 1.93
CA THR A 216 -20.89 1.91 1.77
C THR A 216 -20.71 3.41 1.91
N LEU A 217 -21.50 4.17 1.15
CA LEU A 217 -21.55 5.62 1.27
C LEU A 217 -22.55 5.98 2.38
N LYS A 218 -22.05 6.58 3.46
CA LYS A 218 -22.87 6.99 4.62
C LYS A 218 -23.28 8.45 4.59
N ASP A 219 -22.41 9.30 4.02
CA ASP A 219 -22.65 10.74 3.89
C ASP A 219 -22.38 11.19 2.45
N PRO A 220 -23.41 11.20 1.59
CA PRO A 220 -23.26 11.64 0.20
C PRO A 220 -22.87 13.12 0.06
N GLU A 221 -23.33 13.99 0.98
CA GLU A 221 -23.05 15.44 0.92
C GLU A 221 -21.61 15.76 1.33
N GLY A 222 -21.02 14.93 2.19
CA GLY A 222 -19.62 15.02 2.59
C GLY A 222 -18.58 14.53 1.56
N VAL A 223 -19.01 13.94 0.43
CA VAL A 223 -18.08 13.44 -0.59
C VAL A 223 -17.50 14.59 -1.40
N TRP A 224 -16.17 14.70 -1.44
CA TRP A 224 -15.51 15.73 -2.23
C TRP A 224 -15.57 15.45 -3.74
N PRO A 225 -15.63 16.48 -4.59
CA PRO A 225 -15.49 16.31 -6.04
C PRO A 225 -14.17 15.66 -6.48
N SER A 226 -13.14 15.74 -5.64
CA SER A 226 -11.83 15.11 -5.86
C SER A 226 -11.80 13.63 -5.49
N GLU A 227 -12.85 13.09 -4.85
CA GLU A 227 -12.89 11.69 -4.44
C GLU A 227 -12.80 10.75 -5.65
N SER A 228 -11.90 9.76 -5.61
CA SER A 228 -11.65 8.81 -6.70
C SER A 228 -12.93 8.16 -7.23
N ALA A 229 -13.85 7.80 -6.32
CA ALA A 229 -15.14 7.21 -6.69
C ALA A 229 -16.04 8.17 -7.49
N VAL A 230 -15.88 9.49 -7.33
CA VAL A 230 -16.57 10.53 -8.09
C VAL A 230 -15.86 10.81 -9.40
N VAL A 231 -14.54 11.03 -9.35
CA VAL A 231 -13.71 11.33 -10.54
C VAL A 231 -13.87 10.25 -11.61
N TRP A 232 -13.87 8.98 -11.19
CA TRP A 232 -13.94 7.84 -12.10
C TRP A 232 -15.32 7.16 -12.14
N ALA A 233 -16.38 7.82 -11.67
CA ALA A 233 -17.72 7.24 -11.56
C ALA A 233 -18.26 6.74 -12.92
N GLU A 234 -18.27 7.60 -13.93
CA GLU A 234 -18.80 7.28 -15.25
C GLU A 234 -17.96 6.21 -15.96
N LEU A 235 -16.63 6.29 -15.85
CA LEU A 235 -15.74 5.25 -16.38
C LEU A 235 -16.01 3.89 -15.73
N SER A 236 -16.11 3.87 -14.40
CA SER A 236 -16.34 2.63 -13.65
C SER A 236 -17.71 2.03 -13.97
N LYS A 237 -18.75 2.86 -14.08
CA LYS A 237 -20.08 2.45 -14.50
C LYS A 237 -20.08 1.84 -15.90
N ALA A 238 -19.40 2.47 -16.85
CA ALA A 238 -19.27 1.96 -18.22
C ALA A 238 -18.55 0.60 -18.26
N ILE A 239 -17.44 0.46 -17.54
CA ILE A 239 -16.68 -0.80 -17.40
C ILE A 239 -17.56 -1.90 -16.79
N LEU A 240 -18.29 -1.61 -15.71
CA LEU A 240 -19.19 -2.58 -15.07
C LEU A 240 -20.32 -3.02 -16.00
N SER A 241 -20.83 -2.11 -16.84
CA SER A 241 -21.81 -2.42 -17.89
C SER A 241 -21.23 -3.06 -19.15
N LYS A 242 -19.88 -3.24 -19.22
CA LYS A 242 -19.14 -3.73 -20.39
C LYS A 242 -19.32 -2.88 -21.66
N ASP A 243 -19.60 -1.59 -21.48
CA ASP A 243 -19.71 -0.61 -22.56
C ASP A 243 -18.35 0.05 -22.77
N TRP A 244 -17.55 -0.52 -23.68
CA TRP A 244 -16.16 -0.11 -23.88
C TRP A 244 -16.01 1.24 -24.59
N ASP A 245 -16.97 1.59 -25.45
CA ASP A 245 -16.97 2.88 -26.13
C ASP A 245 -17.24 4.01 -25.12
N LYS A 246 -18.27 3.87 -24.27
CA LYS A 246 -18.50 4.82 -23.19
C LYS A 246 -17.35 4.88 -22.18
N ALA A 247 -16.73 3.74 -21.87
CA ALA A 247 -15.56 3.72 -20.99
C ALA A 247 -14.41 4.54 -21.59
N ARG A 248 -14.13 4.37 -22.89
CA ARG A 248 -13.10 5.15 -23.57
C ARG A 248 -13.43 6.64 -23.56
N GLU A 249 -14.67 7.03 -23.86
CA GLU A 249 -15.12 8.43 -23.84
C GLU A 249 -14.99 9.06 -22.45
N ALA A 250 -15.49 8.38 -21.41
CA ALA A 250 -15.41 8.85 -20.02
C ALA A 250 -13.96 9.02 -19.56
N LYS A 251 -13.08 8.07 -19.89
CA LYS A 251 -11.64 8.16 -19.59
C LYS A 251 -11.01 9.37 -20.29
N LEU A 252 -11.28 9.56 -21.58
CA LEU A 252 -10.75 10.69 -22.35
C LEU A 252 -11.22 12.04 -21.79
N ALA A 253 -12.48 12.12 -21.36
CA ALA A 253 -13.05 13.34 -20.77
C ALA A 253 -12.30 13.77 -19.50
N VAL A 254 -12.01 12.82 -18.59
CA VAL A 254 -11.22 13.08 -17.37
C VAL A 254 -9.80 13.52 -17.73
N GLU A 255 -9.13 12.81 -18.65
CA GLU A 255 -7.74 13.08 -19.02
C GLU A 255 -7.57 14.40 -19.80
N GLU A 256 -8.53 14.80 -20.65
CA GLU A 256 -8.47 16.10 -21.34
C GLU A 256 -8.72 17.25 -20.38
N LYS A 257 -9.66 17.11 -19.45
CA LYS A 257 -9.91 18.12 -18.41
C LYS A 257 -8.65 18.36 -17.59
N GLU A 258 -7.94 17.30 -17.19
CA GLU A 258 -6.67 17.42 -16.46
C GLU A 258 -5.58 18.11 -17.29
N ARG A 259 -5.49 17.78 -18.59
CA ARG A 259 -4.55 18.44 -19.51
C ARG A 259 -4.85 19.93 -19.67
N GLU A 260 -6.12 20.30 -19.70
CA GLU A 260 -6.53 21.71 -19.78
C GLU A 260 -6.21 22.47 -18.48
N LEU A 261 -6.54 21.91 -17.31
CA LEU A 261 -6.18 22.49 -16.01
C LEU A 261 -4.66 22.65 -15.86
N LEU A 262 -3.87 21.74 -16.40
CA LEU A 262 -2.41 21.87 -16.43
C LEU A 262 -1.94 23.01 -17.34
N ARG A 263 -2.54 23.19 -18.52
CA ARG A 263 -2.22 24.33 -19.42
C ARG A 263 -2.55 25.67 -18.75
N GLN A 264 -3.71 25.76 -18.10
CA GLN A 264 -4.14 26.97 -17.39
C GLN A 264 -3.16 27.34 -16.28
N ARG A 265 -2.81 26.39 -15.39
CA ARG A 265 -1.82 26.63 -14.32
C ARG A 265 -0.47 27.08 -14.87
N LYS A 266 0.02 26.44 -15.94
CA LYS A 266 1.25 26.86 -16.62
C LYS A 266 1.17 28.29 -17.17
N SER A 267 0.03 28.66 -17.76
CA SER A 267 -0.18 30.01 -18.30
C SER A 267 -0.19 31.08 -17.21
N MET A 268 -0.61 30.71 -16.00
CA MET A 268 -0.65 31.57 -14.82
C MET A 268 0.62 31.50 -13.97
N ALA A 269 1.62 30.71 -14.37
CA ALA A 269 2.83 30.41 -13.59
C ALA A 269 2.53 29.91 -12.16
N GLU A 270 1.40 29.21 -11.99
CA GLU A 270 0.95 28.71 -10.69
C GLU A 270 1.50 27.30 -10.44
N ASN A 271 2.14 27.13 -9.28
CA ASN A 271 2.58 25.82 -8.82
C ASN A 271 1.44 25.10 -8.10
N TRP A 272 1.31 23.79 -8.35
CA TRP A 272 0.38 22.97 -7.59
C TRP A 272 0.83 22.85 -6.14
N VAL A 273 -0.10 23.07 -5.20
CA VAL A 273 0.10 22.82 -3.78
C VAL A 273 -0.93 21.78 -3.34
N PRO A 274 -0.50 20.60 -2.85
CA PRO A 274 -1.44 19.60 -2.37
C PRO A 274 -2.28 20.14 -1.22
N LYS A 275 -3.55 19.73 -1.15
CA LYS A 275 -4.52 20.26 -0.19
C LYS A 275 -4.29 19.72 1.22
N HIS A 276 -3.90 18.46 1.35
CA HIS A 276 -3.84 17.75 2.62
C HIS A 276 -2.43 17.43 3.10
N PHE A 277 -1.43 17.58 2.22
CA PHE A 277 -0.04 17.27 2.50
C PHE A 277 0.89 18.43 2.14
N ASP A 278 1.94 18.59 2.93
CA ASP A 278 3.14 19.29 2.50
C ASP A 278 4.06 18.28 1.79
N LEU A 279 4.57 18.69 0.64
CA LEU A 279 5.36 17.85 -0.26
C LEU A 279 6.77 18.43 -0.40
N CYS A 280 7.78 17.61 -0.15
CA CYS A 280 9.18 17.96 -0.38
C CYS A 280 9.89 16.87 -1.19
N TYR A 281 10.96 17.28 -1.87
CA TYR A 281 11.83 16.38 -2.63
C TYR A 281 13.29 16.68 -2.30
N SER A 282 14.06 15.64 -2.02
CA SER A 282 15.51 15.71 -1.93
C SER A 282 16.16 14.61 -2.77
N ILE A 283 17.40 14.84 -3.21
CA ILE A 283 18.16 13.83 -3.98
C ILE A 283 18.44 12.58 -3.11
N GLU A 284 18.65 12.79 -1.81
CA GLU A 284 19.01 11.71 -0.87
C GLU A 284 17.80 10.86 -0.46
N ASN A 285 16.65 11.48 -0.18
CA ASN A 285 15.48 10.80 0.38
C ASN A 285 14.34 10.59 -0.64
N GLY A 286 14.40 11.22 -1.80
CA GLY A 286 13.32 11.23 -2.78
C GLY A 286 12.16 12.12 -2.32
N TRP A 287 10.93 11.70 -2.65
CA TRP A 287 9.71 12.40 -2.24
C TRP A 287 9.35 12.06 -0.80
N GLU A 288 9.12 13.09 0.00
CA GLU A 288 8.60 13.01 1.36
C GLU A 288 7.34 13.84 1.48
N CYS A 289 6.39 13.33 2.25
CA CYS A 289 5.08 13.94 2.45
C CYS A 289 4.80 14.00 3.95
N SER A 290 4.32 15.14 4.43
CA SER A 290 3.83 15.29 5.80
C SER A 290 2.40 15.80 5.81
N PRO A 291 1.51 15.21 6.63
CA PRO A 291 0.11 15.63 6.65
C PRO A 291 -0.01 17.02 7.27
N LYS A 292 -0.86 17.87 6.70
CA LYS A 292 -1.15 19.21 7.23
C LYS A 292 -2.02 19.18 8.47
N GLN A 293 -2.75 18.08 8.67
CA GLN A 293 -3.57 17.83 9.85
C GLN A 293 -2.95 16.72 10.68
N LYS A 294 -3.09 16.83 12.01
CA LYS A 294 -2.58 15.81 12.94
C LYS A 294 -3.38 14.52 12.89
N THR A 295 -4.69 14.61 12.66
CA THR A 295 -5.60 13.47 12.61
C THR A 295 -6.44 13.52 11.35
N VAL A 296 -6.86 12.34 10.89
CA VAL A 296 -7.77 12.18 9.76
C VAL A 296 -9.20 12.10 10.29
N PRO A 297 -10.11 12.98 9.84
CA PRO A 297 -11.51 12.95 10.28
C PRO A 297 -12.23 11.70 9.74
N PRO A 298 -13.38 11.33 10.34
CA PRO A 298 -14.25 10.31 9.78
C PRO A 298 -14.65 10.61 8.33
N ALA A 299 -14.75 9.55 7.54
CA ALA A 299 -14.97 9.63 6.10
C ALA A 299 -16.42 9.36 5.70
N PRO A 300 -16.87 9.91 4.56
CA PRO A 300 -18.18 9.59 4.00
C PRO A 300 -18.29 8.14 3.51
N ILE A 301 -17.17 7.53 3.07
CA ILE A 301 -17.10 6.14 2.62
C ILE A 301 -16.69 5.25 3.81
N VAL A 302 -17.52 4.28 4.17
CA VAL A 302 -17.32 3.43 5.35
C VAL A 302 -17.34 1.96 4.99
N PHE A 303 -16.29 1.24 5.38
CA PHE A 303 -16.24 -0.22 5.34
C PHE A 303 -16.94 -0.79 6.56
N SER A 304 -17.95 -1.63 6.35
CA SER A 304 -18.65 -2.30 7.46
C SER A 304 -17.70 -3.19 8.27
N THR A 305 -18.02 -3.36 9.55
CA THR A 305 -17.34 -4.30 10.45
C THR A 305 -17.66 -5.74 10.11
#